data_AF-A0A3R9S177-F1
#
_entry.id   AF-A0A3R9S177-F1
#
_cell.length_a   1.000
_cell.length_b   1.000
_cell.length_c   1.000
_cell.angle_alpha   90.00
_cell.angle_beta   90.00
_cell.angle_gamma   90.00
#
_symmetry.space_group_name_H-M   'P 1'
#
loop_
_entity.id
_entity.type
_entity.pdbx_description
1 polymer ?
#
loop_
_entity_poly.entity_id
_entity_poly.type
_entity_poly.pdbx_seq_one_letter_code
_entity_poly.pdbx_strand_id
1 'polypeptide(L)'
;MIRMSVTLGTPLQSSAFKVLLLGSGELGKEVVISLQRLGVEVHAADRYDHAPAMQVAHFSYVLNMADPAQLKQLIEKVKPNLIVPEIEAIATEVLLEIEANKTATVIPSAKAVNL
;
A
#
# COMPACT_ATOMS: atom_id res chain seq x y z
N MET A 1 -12.28 10.53 19.94
CA MET A 1 -12.03 10.40 18.49
C MET A 1 -11.24 11.60 18.02
N ILE A 2 -9.94 11.45 17.77
CA ILE A 2 -9.16 12.50 17.11
C ILE A 2 -9.60 12.50 15.64
N ARG A 3 -10.15 13.61 15.14
CA ARG A 3 -10.44 13.76 13.71
C ARG A 3 -9.10 13.74 12.97
N MET A 4 -8.79 12.65 12.28
CA MET A 4 -7.72 12.66 11.28
C MET A 4 -8.19 13.52 10.11
N SER A 5 -7.56 14.68 9.94
CA SER A 5 -7.66 15.48 8.72
C SER A 5 -6.79 14.82 7.66
N VAL A 6 -7.39 14.29 6.59
CA VAL A 6 -6.65 13.79 5.43
C VAL A 6 -6.44 14.94 4.46
N THR A 7 -5.19 15.24 4.15
CA THR A 7 -4.82 16.22 3.11
C THR A 7 -4.28 15.47 1.90
N LEU A 8 -4.93 15.63 0.75
CA LEU A 8 -4.52 15.02 -0.50
C LEU A 8 -3.72 16.05 -1.31
N GLY A 9 -2.50 15.69 -1.70
CA GLY A 9 -1.75 16.43 -2.72
C GLY A 9 -2.04 15.93 -4.13
N THR A 10 -1.11 16.19 -5.04
CA THR A 10 -1.21 15.77 -6.44
C THR A 10 -0.24 14.61 -6.68
N PRO A 11 -0.65 13.54 -7.39
CA PRO A 11 0.24 12.41 -7.60
C PRO A 11 1.43 12.83 -8.46
N LEU A 12 2.57 12.15 -8.29
CA LEU A 12 3.85 12.41 -8.95
C LEU A 12 4.52 13.74 -8.54
N GLN A 13 4.00 14.40 -7.51
CA GLN A 13 4.58 15.62 -6.93
C GLN A 13 5.06 15.35 -5.49
N SER A 14 5.88 16.24 -4.94
CA SER A 14 6.38 16.10 -3.56
C SER A 14 5.29 16.14 -2.49
N SER A 15 4.10 16.67 -2.82
CA SER A 15 2.93 16.71 -1.94
C SER A 15 2.04 15.46 -2.04
N ALA A 16 2.37 14.50 -2.91
CA ALA A 16 1.53 13.33 -3.17
C ALA A 16 1.16 12.59 -1.88
N PHE A 17 -0.14 12.25 -1.76
CA PHE A 17 -0.58 11.26 -0.78
C PHE A 17 -0.42 9.88 -1.41
N LYS A 18 0.39 9.02 -0.80
CA LYS A 18 0.83 7.74 -1.36
C LYS A 18 0.16 6.56 -0.68
N VAL A 19 -0.36 5.65 -1.48
CA VAL A 19 -0.90 4.37 -1.03
C VAL A 19 -0.07 3.23 -1.62
N LEU A 20 0.38 2.32 -0.76
CA LEU A 20 0.97 1.05 -1.15
C LEU A 20 -0.09 -0.05 -1.02
N LEU A 21 -0.46 -0.65 -2.15
CA LEU A 21 -1.37 -1.79 -2.22
C LEU A 21 -0.54 -3.08 -2.25
N LEU A 22 -0.78 -4.00 -1.32
CA LEU A 22 -0.11 -5.30 -1.22
C LEU A 22 -1.10 -6.41 -1.62
N GLY A 23 -0.95 -6.93 -2.84
CA GLY A 23 -1.96 -7.74 -3.52
C GLY A 23 -2.70 -6.90 -4.55
N SER A 24 -2.54 -7.24 -5.83
CA SER A 24 -2.93 -6.41 -6.97
C SER A 24 -3.96 -7.09 -7.88
N GLY A 25 -4.86 -7.88 -7.29
CA GLY A 25 -5.98 -8.53 -7.99
C GLY A 25 -7.08 -7.57 -8.46
N GLU A 26 -8.22 -8.12 -8.87
CA GLU A 26 -9.37 -7.38 -9.40
C GLU A 26 -10.04 -6.46 -8.37
N LEU A 27 -10.10 -6.86 -7.10
CA LEU A 27 -10.63 -6.00 -6.03
C LEU A 27 -9.70 -4.81 -5.80
N GLY A 28 -8.39 -5.09 -5.73
CA GLY A 28 -7.35 -4.07 -5.69
C GLY A 28 -7.47 -3.08 -6.84
N LYS A 29 -7.78 -3.55 -8.06
CA LYS A 29 -7.93 -2.69 -9.25
C LYS A 29 -9.01 -1.62 -9.07
N GLU A 30 -10.18 -1.99 -8.56
CA GLU A 30 -11.28 -1.03 -8.31
C GLU A 30 -10.93 -0.04 -7.19
N VAL A 31 -10.18 -0.49 -6.17
CA VAL A 31 -9.64 0.40 -5.13
C VAL A 31 -8.65 1.40 -5.74
N VAL A 32 -7.72 0.95 -6.59
CA VAL A 32 -6.76 1.84 -7.26
C VAL A 32 -7.47 2.86 -8.15
N ILE A 33 -8.46 2.45 -8.95
CA ILE A 33 -9.25 3.36 -9.79
C ILE A 33 -9.93 4.43 -8.92
N SER A 34 -10.50 4.04 -7.79
CA SER A 34 -11.16 4.96 -6.86
C SER A 34 -10.17 5.95 -6.23
N LEU A 35 -8.97 5.48 -5.84
CA LEU A 35 -7.90 6.32 -5.33
C LEU A 35 -7.38 7.30 -6.39
N GLN A 36 -7.20 6.86 -7.63
CA GLN A 36 -6.79 7.73 -8.73
C GLN A 36 -7.81 8.82 -9.05
N ARG A 37 -9.11 8.51 -8.96
CA ARG A 37 -10.18 9.52 -9.10
C ARG A 37 -10.08 10.64 -8.05
N LEU A 38 -9.41 10.39 -6.92
CA LEU A 38 -9.16 11.37 -5.86
C LEU A 38 -7.78 12.03 -5.94
N GLY A 39 -6.96 11.70 -6.94
CA GLY A 39 -5.60 12.22 -7.07
C GLY A 39 -4.59 11.59 -6.10
N VAL A 40 -4.85 10.36 -5.63
CA VAL A 40 -3.89 9.62 -4.79
C VAL A 40 -2.84 8.93 -5.66
N GLU A 41 -1.57 9.02 -5.26
CA GLU A 41 -0.47 8.26 -5.87
C GLU A 41 -0.53 6.82 -5.37
N VAL A 42 -0.52 5.87 -6.30
CA VAL A 42 -0.71 4.45 -5.98
C VAL A 42 0.46 3.63 -6.47
N HIS A 43 1.03 2.89 -5.54
CA HIS A 43 2.08 1.89 -5.73
C HIS A 43 1.45 0.51 -5.53
N ALA A 44 1.39 -0.30 -6.58
CA ALA A 44 0.80 -1.63 -6.54
C ALA A 44 1.89 -2.71 -6.48
N ALA A 45 1.77 -3.63 -5.54
CA ALA A 45 2.70 -4.74 -5.36
C ALA A 45 2.00 -6.09 -5.46
N ASP A 46 2.65 -7.06 -6.09
CA ASP A 46 2.17 -8.45 -6.19
C ASP A 46 3.35 -9.42 -6.40
N ARG A 47 3.08 -10.72 -6.38
CA ARG A 47 4.05 -11.79 -6.61
C ARG A 47 4.34 -12.06 -8.10
N TYR A 48 3.61 -11.42 -9.01
CA TYR A 48 3.76 -11.58 -10.45
C TYR A 48 3.54 -10.25 -11.18
N ASP A 49 4.10 -10.13 -12.37
CA ASP A 49 3.99 -8.91 -13.18
C ASP A 49 2.61 -8.77 -13.83
N HIS A 50 2.25 -7.55 -14.22
CA HIS A 50 1.02 -7.21 -14.93
C HIS A 50 -0.30 -7.62 -14.23
N ALA A 51 -0.27 -7.77 -12.91
CA ALA A 51 -1.46 -8.01 -12.10
C ALA A 51 -2.54 -6.93 -12.35
N PRO A 52 -3.84 -7.24 -12.20
CA PRO A 52 -4.93 -6.33 -12.60
C PRO A 52 -4.81 -4.89 -12.09
N ALA A 53 -4.45 -4.68 -10.82
CA ALA A 53 -4.31 -3.35 -10.23
C ALA A 53 -3.05 -2.61 -10.70
N MET A 54 -1.99 -3.34 -11.09
CA MET A 54 -0.77 -2.73 -11.63
C MET A 54 -1.02 -1.97 -12.93
N GLN A 55 -1.95 -2.46 -13.75
CA GLN A 55 -2.29 -1.85 -15.05
C GLN A 55 -2.90 -0.45 -14.92
N VAL A 56 -3.41 -0.11 -13.74
CA VAL A 56 -4.03 1.17 -13.44
C VAL A 56 -3.29 1.91 -12.33
N ALA A 57 -2.18 1.39 -11.80
CA ALA A 57 -1.39 2.07 -10.77
C ALA A 57 -0.39 3.05 -11.39
N HIS A 58 0.15 3.98 -10.57
CA HIS A 58 1.23 4.85 -11.03
C HIS A 58 2.56 4.10 -11.11
N PHE A 59 2.79 3.18 -10.16
CA PHE A 59 3.99 2.34 -10.10
C PHE A 59 3.59 0.92 -9.73
N SER A 60 4.33 -0.06 -10.26
CA SER A 60 4.17 -1.47 -9.94
C SER A 60 5.48 -2.10 -9.44
N TYR A 61 5.36 -3.12 -8.57
CA TYR A 61 6.49 -3.85 -8.01
C TYR A 61 6.17 -5.34 -7.93
N VAL A 62 7.10 -6.17 -8.42
CA VAL A 62 7.01 -7.62 -8.31
C VAL A 62 7.99 -8.09 -7.26
N LEU A 63 7.50 -8.71 -6.19
CA LEU A 63 8.30 -9.21 -5.08
C LEU A 63 7.60 -10.34 -4.33
N ASN A 64 8.36 -11.10 -3.55
CA ASN A 64 7.76 -11.99 -2.56
C ASN A 64 7.30 -11.16 -1.35
N MET A 65 6.00 -10.87 -1.24
CA MET A 65 5.47 -10.07 -0.13
C MET A 65 5.47 -10.79 1.23
N ALA A 66 5.68 -12.11 1.24
CA ALA A 66 5.95 -12.89 2.45
C ALA A 66 7.42 -12.88 2.87
N ASP A 67 8.32 -12.27 2.08
CA ASP A 67 9.70 -12.01 2.47
C ASP A 67 9.78 -10.68 3.24
N PRO A 68 10.10 -10.69 4.54
CA PRO A 68 10.09 -9.48 5.36
C PRO A 68 11.13 -8.45 4.90
N ALA A 69 12.27 -8.89 4.37
CA ALA A 69 13.33 -7.99 3.92
C ALA A 69 12.92 -7.27 2.64
N GLN A 70 12.34 -8.00 1.68
CA GLN A 70 11.85 -7.40 0.43
C GLN A 70 10.70 -6.43 0.70
N LEU A 71 9.77 -6.78 1.59
CA LEU A 71 8.66 -5.90 1.95
C LEU A 71 9.14 -4.63 2.66
N LYS A 72 10.05 -4.74 3.63
CA LYS A 72 10.66 -3.57 4.29
C LYS A 72 11.36 -2.65 3.29
N GLN A 73 12.16 -3.21 2.39
CA GLN A 73 12.86 -2.44 1.37
C GLN A 73 11.89 -1.68 0.45
N LEU A 74 10.77 -2.31 0.07
CA LEU A 74 9.75 -1.65 -0.73
C LEU A 74 9.09 -0.50 0.03
N ILE A 75 8.72 -0.71 1.30
CA ILE A 75 8.08 0.31 2.15
C ILE A 75 9.04 1.50 2.35
N GLU A 76 10.32 1.25 2.59
CA GLU A 76 11.34 2.31 2.74
C GLU A 76 11.56 3.11 1.44
N LYS A 77 11.49 2.44 0.29
CA LYS A 77 11.59 3.07 -1.03
C LYS A 77 10.37 3.94 -1.32
N VAL A 78 9.16 3.43 -1.06
CA VAL A 78 7.90 4.11 -1.40
C VAL A 78 7.56 5.21 -0.41
N LYS A 79 7.84 4.99 0.89
CA LYS A 79 7.41 5.84 2.02
C LYS A 79 5.91 6.16 1.96
N PRO A 80 5.04 5.13 1.96
CA PRO A 80 3.60 5.33 1.78
C PRO A 80 2.97 6.02 2.99
N ASN A 81 1.88 6.76 2.76
CA ASN A 81 1.03 7.24 3.85
C ASN A 81 0.13 6.13 4.37
N LEU A 82 -0.45 5.33 3.46
CA LEU A 82 -1.28 4.16 3.80
C LEU A 82 -0.72 2.88 3.17
N ILE A 83 -0.84 1.78 3.89
CA ILE A 83 -0.62 0.43 3.37
C ILE A 83 -1.96 -0.31 3.38
N VAL A 84 -2.35 -0.86 2.23
CA VAL A 84 -3.60 -1.58 2.03
C VAL A 84 -3.27 -3.02 1.64
N PRO A 85 -3.32 -3.98 2.58
CA PRO A 85 -3.19 -5.40 2.30
C PRO A 85 -4.49 -5.96 1.73
N GLU A 86 -4.39 -6.75 0.67
CA GLU A 86 -5.55 -7.41 0.02
C GLU A 86 -5.51 -8.94 0.14
N ILE A 87 -4.35 -9.53 0.50
CA ILE A 87 -4.17 -10.98 0.64
C ILE A 87 -3.53 -11.36 1.98
N GLU A 88 -3.67 -12.64 2.36
CA GLU A 88 -3.13 -13.19 3.62
C GLU A 88 -1.62 -13.52 3.55
N ALA A 89 -1.07 -13.75 2.35
CA ALA A 89 0.33 -14.14 2.14
C ALA A 89 1.29 -12.94 2.16
N ILE A 90 1.32 -12.20 3.27
CA ILE A 90 2.16 -11.02 3.52
C ILE A 90 2.91 -11.23 4.83
N ALA A 91 4.12 -10.72 4.95
CA ALA A 91 4.88 -10.67 6.20
C ALA A 91 4.20 -9.70 7.21
N THR A 92 3.14 -10.14 7.90
CA THR A 92 2.28 -9.33 8.76
C THR A 92 3.02 -8.74 9.96
N GLU A 93 4.09 -9.37 10.42
CA GLU A 93 4.99 -8.86 11.44
C GLU A 93 5.65 -7.53 11.03
N VAL A 94 5.95 -7.36 9.73
CA VAL A 94 6.45 -6.09 9.20
C VAL A 94 5.38 -5.01 9.32
N LEU A 95 4.12 -5.35 9.05
CA LEU A 95 3.01 -4.39 9.15
C LEU A 95 2.77 -3.97 10.60
N LEU A 96 2.90 -4.90 11.56
CA LEU A 96 2.85 -4.61 12.99
C LEU A 96 3.97 -3.64 13.41
N GLU A 97 5.21 -3.88 12.96
CA GLU A 97 6.34 -2.98 13.22
C GLU A 97 6.10 -1.58 12.62
N ILE A 98 5.61 -1.51 11.38
CA ILE A 98 5.34 -0.25 10.68
C ILE A 98 4.27 0.58 11.40
N GLU A 99 3.19 -0.05 11.85
CA GLU A 99 2.12 0.62 12.61
C GLU A 99 2.64 1.06 13.99
N ALA A 100 3.39 0.21 14.70
CA ALA A 100 3.98 0.54 16.00
C ALA A 100 4.97 1.73 15.91
N ASN A 101 5.77 1.78 14.85
CA ASN A 101 6.72 2.86 14.59
C ASN A 101 6.07 4.11 13.98
N LYS A 102 4.77 4.06 13.66
CA LYS A 102 4.02 5.15 12.98
C LYS A 102 4.64 5.55 11.63
N THR A 103 5.28 4.62 10.94
CA THR A 103 5.90 4.86 9.63
C THR A 103 4.84 5.06 8.54
N ALA A 104 3.76 4.28 8.60
CA ALA A 104 2.58 4.39 7.74
C ALA A 104 1.35 3.86 8.50
N THR A 105 0.15 4.20 8.05
CA THR A 105 -1.08 3.60 8.60
C THR A 105 -1.45 2.35 7.82
N VAL A 106 -1.63 1.22 8.50
CA VAL A 106 -2.08 -0.03 7.89
C VAL A 106 -3.60 -0.09 7.93
N ILE A 107 -4.24 -0.46 6.82
CA ILE A 107 -5.69 -0.54 6.71
C ILE A 107 -6.18 -1.99 6.82
N PRO A 108 -7.25 -2.28 7.60
CA PRO A 108 -7.89 -1.39 8.56
C PRO A 108 -7.09 -1.21 9.87
N SER A 109 -6.22 -2.17 10.19
CA SER A 109 -5.14 -2.06 11.19
C SER A 109 -4.18 -3.22 11.02
N ALA A 110 -2.92 -3.10 11.46
CA ALA A 110 -1.95 -4.20 11.38
C ALA A 110 -2.41 -5.42 12.22
N LYS A 111 -3.08 -5.17 13.35
CA LYS A 111 -3.66 -6.23 14.17
C LYS A 111 -4.76 -7.02 13.45
N ALA A 112 -5.60 -6.35 12.65
CA ALA A 112 -6.71 -7.00 11.96
C ALA A 112 -6.24 -7.90 10.80
N VAL A 113 -5.09 -7.61 10.22
CA VAL A 113 -4.52 -8.38 9.11
C VAL A 113 -3.54 -9.47 9.57
N ASN A 114 -3.20 -9.52 10.87
CA ASN A 114 -2.38 -10.57 11.46
C ASN A 114 -3.26 -11.72 11.97
N LEU A 115 -3.52 -12.70 11.10
CA LEU A 115 -4.39 -13.87 11.35
C LEU A 115 -3.60 -15.14 11.71
#